data_AF-E8RNE8-F1
#
_entry.id   AF-E8RNE8-F1
#
_cell.length_a   1.000
_cell.length_b   1.000
_cell.length_c   1.000
_cell.angle_alpha   90.00
_cell.angle_beta   90.00
_cell.angle_gamma   90.00
#
_symmetry.space_group_name_H-M   'P 1'
#
loop_
_entity.id
_entity.type
_entity.pdbx_description
1 polymer ?
#
loop_
_entity_poly.entity_id
_entity_poly.type
_entity_poly.pdbx_seq_one_letter_code
_entity_poly.pdbx_strand_id
1 'polypeptide(L)'
;MTRKHILYAIMFLIGAAVLGSVGYWLYWDNFVRWQPVTITQKQKDIQELLDASGYAASGKEGPEIWVITYRNCATCKVWEDQELPKFEAIAADIRMVPFAPMDVEGKVTTTASERSTIAEIWLNRSYPLYKQWRAANEETWQPGFRAADGDLARSAVVQASRDFIAKLEPLLGDNGVPIRYPLIIWRDGTQHIRVCACSDERMYHYVRDDLHAPSKLEGAQAPALKIEAQATAAAETVASDSASATGNYGPDSR
;
A
#
# COMPACT_ATOMS: atom_id res chain seq x y z
N MET A 1 67.22 0.97 4.43
CA MET A 1 65.92 0.79 5.10
C MET A 1 66.00 -0.50 5.94
N THR A 2 65.86 -0.44 7.26
CA THR A 2 66.01 -1.63 8.13
C THR A 2 64.74 -2.49 8.13
N ARG A 3 64.86 -3.80 8.37
CA ARG A 3 63.74 -4.77 8.40
C ARG A 3 62.57 -4.33 9.30
N LYS A 4 62.87 -3.59 10.37
CA LYS A 4 61.86 -3.00 11.28
C LYS A 4 61.00 -1.93 10.59
N HIS A 5 61.59 -1.05 9.77
CA HIS A 5 60.83 -0.04 9.04
C HIS A 5 59.91 -0.66 7.98
N ILE A 6 60.34 -1.74 7.31
CA ILE A 6 59.50 -2.49 6.38
C ILE A 6 58.31 -3.14 7.12
N LEU A 7 58.55 -3.74 8.29
CA LEU A 7 57.48 -4.31 9.12
C LEU A 7 56.48 -3.26 9.61
N TYR A 8 56.95 -2.07 10.04
CA TYR A 8 56.05 -0.98 10.44
C TYR A 8 55.24 -0.44 9.25
N ALA A 9 55.85 -0.31 8.07
CA ALA A 9 55.14 0.12 6.86
C ALA A 9 54.06 -0.90 6.45
N ILE A 10 54.35 -2.20 6.52
CA ILE A 10 53.37 -3.26 6.25
C ILE A 10 52.23 -3.22 7.28
N MET A 11 52.54 -3.13 8.58
CA MET A 11 51.50 -3.03 9.61
C MET A 11 50.63 -1.78 9.45
N PHE A 12 51.21 -0.65 9.07
CA PHE A 12 50.47 0.57 8.80
C PHE A 12 49.53 0.40 7.60
N LEU A 13 50.02 -0.17 6.49
CA LEU A 13 49.20 -0.44 5.30
C LEU A 13 48.05 -1.41 5.60
N ILE A 14 48.32 -2.49 6.34
CA ILE A 14 47.29 -3.44 6.76
C ILE A 14 46.27 -2.75 7.67
N GLY A 15 46.73 -1.97 8.66
CA GLY A 15 45.86 -1.21 9.56
C GLY A 15 44.95 -0.23 8.81
N ALA A 16 45.52 0.51 7.85
CA ALA A 16 44.75 1.42 7.00
C ALA A 16 43.73 0.69 6.12
N ALA A 17 44.10 -0.45 5.51
CA ALA A 17 43.20 -1.26 4.71
C ALA A 17 42.05 -1.85 5.53
N VAL A 18 42.33 -2.33 6.75
CA VAL A 18 41.31 -2.85 7.67
C VAL A 18 40.37 -1.74 8.11
N LEU A 19 40.90 -0.58 8.52
CA LEU A 19 40.07 0.57 8.92
C LEU A 19 39.20 1.10 7.77
N GLY A 20 39.75 1.17 6.55
CA GLY A 20 39.00 1.55 5.36
C GLY A 20 37.87 0.57 5.04
N SER A 21 38.15 -0.74 5.13
CA SER A 21 37.16 -1.79 4.86
C SER A 21 36.04 -1.81 5.91
N VAL A 22 36.38 -1.68 7.20
CA VAL A 22 35.40 -1.62 8.30
C VAL A 22 34.56 -0.35 8.21
N GLY A 23 35.19 0.80 7.93
CA GLY A 23 34.47 2.06 7.74
C GLY A 23 33.50 2.00 6.56
N TYR A 24 33.93 1.46 5.41
CA TYR A 24 33.06 1.25 4.26
C TYR A 24 31.91 0.28 4.56
N TRP A 25 32.20 -0.85 5.22
CA TRP A 25 31.18 -1.82 5.59
C TRP A 25 30.11 -1.22 6.51
N LEU A 26 30.53 -0.47 7.56
CA LEU A 26 29.61 0.23 8.44
C LEU A 26 28.77 1.27 7.69
N TYR A 27 29.36 2.04 6.77
CA TYR A 27 28.63 3.00 5.94
C TYR A 27 27.60 2.31 5.04
N TRP A 28 27.99 1.22 4.38
CA TRP A 28 27.11 0.47 3.49
C TRP A 28 25.96 -0.19 4.25
N ASP A 29 26.26 -0.84 5.39
CA ASP A 29 25.30 -1.57 6.23
C ASP A 29 24.29 -0.64 6.93
N ASN A 30 24.70 0.57 7.30
CA ASN A 30 23.83 1.52 8.00
C ASN A 30 23.10 2.49 7.07
N PHE A 31 23.59 2.75 5.85
CA PHE A 31 23.00 3.77 4.98
C PHE A 31 22.71 3.25 3.57
N VAL A 32 23.74 2.89 2.80
CA VAL A 32 23.62 2.66 1.34
C VAL A 32 22.59 1.57 1.02
N ARG A 33 22.58 0.46 1.76
CA ARG A 33 21.66 -0.66 1.48
C ARG A 33 20.17 -0.37 1.73
N TRP A 34 19.86 0.72 2.43
CA TRP A 34 18.50 1.14 2.79
C TRP A 34 17.94 2.20 1.85
N GLN A 35 18.78 2.77 0.98
CA GLN A 35 18.35 3.81 0.05
C GLN A 35 17.48 3.21 -1.07
N PRO A 36 16.49 3.97 -1.57
CA PRO A 36 15.78 3.60 -2.77
C PRO A 36 16.71 3.61 -3.96
N VAL A 37 16.48 2.67 -4.87
CA VAL A 37 17.19 2.58 -6.14
C VAL A 37 16.51 3.48 -7.15
N THR A 38 17.28 4.36 -7.78
CA THR A 38 16.81 5.12 -8.94
C THR A 38 16.99 4.28 -10.20
N ILE A 39 15.91 4.09 -10.95
CA ILE A 39 15.90 3.31 -12.18
C ILE A 39 16.57 4.13 -13.29
N THR A 40 17.66 3.60 -13.83
CA THR A 40 18.43 4.24 -14.90
C THR A 40 18.23 3.57 -16.25
N GLN A 41 17.74 2.32 -16.25
CA GLN A 41 17.52 1.51 -17.44
C GLN A 41 16.06 1.06 -17.51
N LYS A 42 15.50 1.00 -18.73
CA LYS A 42 14.15 0.46 -19.00
C LYS A 42 13.02 1.11 -18.20
N GLN A 43 13.15 2.41 -17.85
CA GLN A 43 12.10 3.16 -17.13
C GLN A 43 10.75 3.11 -17.86
N LYS A 44 10.79 3.20 -19.20
CA LYS A 44 9.59 3.12 -20.05
C LYS A 44 8.92 1.75 -19.92
N ASP A 45 9.68 0.67 -20.06
CA ASP A 45 9.15 -0.69 -19.99
C ASP A 45 8.53 -0.98 -18.60
N ILE A 46 9.16 -0.48 -17.52
CA ILE A 46 8.62 -0.59 -16.15
C ILE A 46 7.30 0.18 -16.04
N GLN A 47 7.23 1.42 -16.54
CA GLN A 47 5.99 2.20 -16.50
C GLN A 47 4.89 1.54 -17.33
N GLU A 48 5.18 1.09 -18.56
CA GLU A 48 4.21 0.39 -19.41
C GLU A 48 3.69 -0.88 -18.75
N LEU A 49 4.55 -1.62 -18.03
CA LEU A 49 4.16 -2.81 -17.28
C LEU A 49 3.26 -2.46 -16.08
N LEU A 50 3.54 -1.37 -15.37
CA LEU A 50 2.68 -0.86 -14.29
C LEU A 50 1.32 -0.41 -14.82
N ASP A 51 1.30 0.36 -15.90
CA ASP A 51 0.08 0.89 -16.52
C ASP A 51 -0.83 -0.23 -17.07
N ALA A 52 -0.22 -1.31 -17.57
CA ALA A 52 -0.93 -2.49 -18.05
C ALA A 52 -1.43 -3.41 -16.92
N SER A 53 -1.00 -3.20 -15.68
CA SER A 53 -1.39 -4.04 -14.54
C SER A 53 -2.83 -3.76 -14.06
N GLY A 54 -3.43 -4.74 -13.39
CA GLY A 54 -4.61 -4.49 -12.57
C GLY A 54 -4.19 -3.99 -11.19
N TYR A 55 -4.84 -2.94 -10.70
CA TYR A 55 -4.51 -2.33 -9.40
C TYR A 55 -5.74 -1.73 -8.75
N ALA A 56 -5.79 -1.71 -7.42
CA ALA A 56 -6.73 -0.93 -6.64
C ALA A 56 -6.28 0.54 -6.59
N ALA A 57 -7.13 1.47 -7.02
CA ALA A 57 -6.79 2.89 -7.13
C ALA A 57 -7.50 3.73 -6.06
N SER A 58 -6.76 4.56 -5.31
CA SER A 58 -7.37 5.49 -4.34
C SER A 58 -8.24 6.56 -5.02
N GLY A 59 -7.98 6.84 -6.31
CA GLY A 59 -8.72 7.82 -7.11
C GLY A 59 -8.45 9.25 -6.69
N LYS A 60 -7.29 9.51 -6.08
CA LYS A 60 -6.85 10.86 -5.71
C LYS A 60 -5.94 11.44 -6.79
N GLU A 61 -5.68 12.75 -6.72
CA GLU A 61 -4.92 13.50 -7.73
C GLU A 61 -3.53 13.92 -7.25
N GLY A 62 -3.13 13.53 -6.04
CA GLY A 62 -1.81 13.82 -5.50
C GLY A 62 -0.71 12.93 -6.12
N PRO A 63 0.47 12.85 -5.48
CA PRO A 63 1.59 12.09 -6.04
C PRO A 63 1.24 10.62 -6.25
N GLU A 64 1.64 10.08 -7.40
CA GLU A 64 1.43 8.69 -7.78
C GLU A 64 2.40 7.77 -7.04
N ILE A 65 1.85 6.75 -6.36
CA ILE A 65 2.60 5.73 -5.65
C ILE A 65 2.04 4.35 -5.97
N TRP A 66 2.87 3.49 -6.53
CA TRP A 66 2.56 2.09 -6.75
C TRP A 66 3.07 1.25 -5.60
N VAL A 67 2.21 0.36 -5.10
CA VAL A 67 2.54 -0.52 -3.98
C VAL A 67 2.28 -1.96 -4.41
N ILE A 68 3.35 -2.69 -4.68
CA ILE A 68 3.28 -4.09 -5.09
C ILE A 68 3.38 -4.95 -3.84
N THR A 69 2.36 -5.76 -3.61
CA THR A 69 2.14 -6.46 -2.34
C THR A 69 1.39 -7.77 -2.57
N TYR A 70 1.38 -8.64 -1.57
CA TYR A 70 0.60 -9.87 -1.56
C TYR A 70 0.08 -10.14 -0.16
N ARG A 71 -0.93 -11.02 -0.07
CA ARG A 71 -1.76 -11.16 1.13
C ARG A 71 -0.98 -11.46 2.41
N ASN A 72 -0.29 -12.59 2.43
CA ASN A 72 0.44 -13.13 3.58
C ASN A 72 1.86 -12.56 3.71
N CYS A 73 2.05 -11.30 3.33
CA CYS A 73 3.31 -10.58 3.48
C CYS A 73 3.30 -9.77 4.79
N ALA A 74 4.03 -10.24 5.81
CA ALA A 74 4.07 -9.59 7.12
C ALA A 74 4.64 -8.15 7.05
N THR A 75 5.76 -7.96 6.33
CA THR A 75 6.37 -6.64 6.13
C THR A 75 5.46 -5.70 5.34
N CYS A 76 4.71 -6.21 4.38
CA CYS A 76 3.73 -5.42 3.63
C CYS A 76 2.62 -4.93 4.54
N LYS A 77 2.09 -5.79 5.42
CA LYS A 77 1.08 -5.36 6.39
C LYS A 77 1.59 -4.26 7.32
N VAL A 78 2.80 -4.41 7.85
CA VAL A 78 3.42 -3.40 8.73
C VAL A 78 3.58 -2.08 7.99
N TRP A 79 4.12 -2.08 6.77
CA TRP A 79 4.25 -0.88 5.95
C TRP A 79 2.89 -0.25 5.67
N GLU A 80 1.90 -1.04 5.25
CA GLU A 80 0.55 -0.59 4.93
C GLU A 80 -0.10 0.10 6.15
N ASP A 81 -0.05 -0.52 7.33
CA ASP A 81 -0.64 0.00 8.56
C ASP A 81 0.04 1.31 9.02
N GLN A 82 1.36 1.44 8.83
CA GLN A 82 2.14 2.59 9.31
C GLN A 82 2.18 3.76 8.30
N GLU A 83 2.23 3.46 7.01
CA GLU A 83 2.60 4.42 5.97
C GLU A 83 1.44 4.83 5.07
N LEU A 84 0.49 3.94 4.75
CA LEU A 84 -0.65 4.32 3.91
C LEU A 84 -1.42 5.52 4.47
N PRO A 85 -1.73 5.62 5.78
CA PRO A 85 -2.44 6.78 6.31
C PRO A 85 -1.71 8.12 6.07
N LYS A 86 -0.37 8.11 6.05
CA LYS A 86 0.46 9.30 5.81
C LYS A 86 0.38 9.74 4.34
N PHE A 87 0.36 8.80 3.40
CA PHE A 87 0.17 9.09 1.98
C PHE A 87 -1.29 9.47 1.66
N GLU A 88 -2.26 8.86 2.33
CA GLU A 88 -3.66 9.28 2.23
C GLU A 88 -3.86 10.73 2.72
N ALA A 89 -3.13 11.17 3.75
CA ALA A 89 -3.20 12.53 4.29
C ALA A 89 -2.72 13.62 3.30
N ILE A 90 -1.84 13.27 2.34
CA ILE A 90 -1.42 14.16 1.25
C ILE A 90 -2.20 13.92 -0.05
N ALA A 91 -3.30 13.17 0.03
CA ALA A 91 -4.13 12.79 -1.12
C ALA A 91 -3.33 12.11 -2.26
N ALA A 92 -2.33 11.30 -1.93
CA ALA A 92 -1.58 10.54 -2.92
C ALA A 92 -2.50 9.64 -3.77
N ASP A 93 -2.21 9.51 -5.07
CA ASP A 93 -2.81 8.50 -5.94
C ASP A 93 -2.14 7.15 -5.65
N ILE A 94 -2.73 6.42 -4.72
CA ILE A 94 -2.22 5.13 -4.24
C ILE A 94 -2.76 4.04 -5.14
N ARG A 95 -1.85 3.32 -5.79
CA ARG A 95 -2.13 2.20 -6.70
C ARG A 95 -1.61 0.91 -6.09
N MET A 96 -2.48 0.19 -5.41
CA MET A 96 -2.15 -1.09 -4.79
C MET A 96 -2.23 -2.20 -5.86
N VAL A 97 -1.12 -2.89 -6.10
CA VAL A 97 -1.03 -4.02 -7.03
C VAL A 97 -0.91 -5.31 -6.22
N PRO A 98 -2.04 -5.90 -5.74
CA PRO A 98 -1.99 -7.19 -5.09
C PRO A 98 -1.74 -8.28 -6.14
N PHE A 99 -0.83 -9.21 -5.88
CA PHE A 99 -0.65 -10.39 -6.72
C PHE A 99 -0.81 -11.69 -5.93
N ALA A 100 -1.03 -12.79 -6.65
CA ALA A 100 -1.08 -14.13 -6.08
C ALA A 100 0.28 -14.80 -6.29
N PRO A 101 1.15 -14.96 -5.28
CA PRO A 101 2.43 -15.64 -5.44
C PRO A 101 2.27 -17.01 -6.12
N MET A 102 3.28 -17.43 -6.88
CA MET A 102 3.31 -18.77 -7.49
C MET A 102 3.47 -19.83 -6.39
N ASP A 103 2.92 -21.01 -6.66
CA ASP A 103 3.11 -22.17 -5.78
C ASP A 103 4.57 -22.62 -5.86
N VAL A 104 5.16 -22.96 -4.72
CA VAL A 104 6.57 -23.35 -4.62
C VAL A 104 6.63 -24.82 -4.26
N GLU A 105 7.24 -25.64 -5.11
CA GLU A 105 7.40 -27.09 -4.88
C GLU A 105 6.07 -27.81 -4.56
N GLY A 106 4.98 -27.40 -5.21
CA GLY A 106 3.64 -27.96 -5.01
C GLY A 106 2.92 -27.46 -3.74
N LYS A 107 3.56 -26.59 -2.94
CA LYS A 107 2.92 -25.91 -1.82
C LYS A 107 2.13 -24.71 -2.33
N VAL A 108 0.81 -24.79 -2.16
CA VAL A 108 -0.11 -23.69 -2.45
C VAL A 108 0.22 -22.49 -1.54
N THR A 109 0.55 -21.36 -2.15
CA THR A 109 0.91 -20.10 -1.45
C THR A 109 -0.24 -19.11 -1.36
N THR A 110 -1.30 -19.31 -2.15
CA THR A 110 -2.48 -18.43 -2.20
C THR A 110 -3.77 -19.25 -2.07
N THR A 111 -4.74 -18.80 -1.28
CA THR A 111 -6.04 -19.48 -1.15
C THR A 111 -6.98 -19.20 -2.35
N ALA A 112 -8.04 -20.00 -2.53
CA ALA A 112 -9.05 -19.76 -3.57
C ALA A 112 -9.79 -18.42 -3.36
N SER A 113 -10.10 -18.08 -2.11
CA SER A 113 -10.72 -16.79 -1.74
C SER A 113 -9.81 -15.61 -2.07
N GLU A 114 -8.50 -15.74 -1.80
CA GLU A 114 -7.52 -14.71 -2.16
C GLU A 114 -7.39 -14.52 -3.66
N ARG A 115 -7.23 -15.61 -4.44
CA ARG A 115 -7.20 -15.55 -5.91
C ARG A 115 -8.44 -14.87 -6.47
N SER A 116 -9.61 -15.23 -5.96
CA SER A 116 -10.87 -14.63 -6.36
C SER A 116 -10.92 -13.13 -6.05
N THR A 117 -10.34 -12.72 -4.92
CA THR A 117 -10.30 -11.30 -4.50
C THR A 117 -9.32 -10.48 -5.34
N ILE A 118 -8.16 -11.04 -5.65
CA ILE A 118 -7.18 -10.42 -6.55
C ILE A 118 -7.81 -10.23 -7.93
N ALA A 119 -8.49 -11.25 -8.47
CA ALA A 119 -9.20 -11.12 -9.73
C ALA A 119 -10.24 -9.99 -9.70
N GLU A 120 -11.02 -9.90 -8.63
CA GLU A 120 -12.02 -8.84 -8.46
C GLU A 120 -11.40 -7.44 -8.40
N ILE A 121 -10.29 -7.29 -7.67
CA ILE A 121 -9.56 -6.02 -7.56
C ILE A 121 -8.96 -5.63 -8.89
N TRP A 122 -8.34 -6.56 -9.62
CA TRP A 122 -7.73 -6.29 -10.92
C TRP A 122 -8.74 -5.86 -11.98
N LEU A 123 -9.93 -6.45 -11.95
CA LEU A 123 -11.01 -6.13 -12.88
C LEU A 123 -11.68 -4.79 -12.59
N ASN A 124 -11.93 -4.48 -11.31
CA ASN A 124 -12.75 -3.33 -10.93
C ASN A 124 -11.97 -2.16 -10.33
N ARG A 125 -10.66 -2.33 -10.11
CA ARG A 125 -9.76 -1.35 -9.50
C ARG A 125 -10.22 -0.80 -8.14
N SER A 126 -10.97 -1.59 -7.38
CA SER A 126 -11.64 -1.15 -6.15
C SER A 126 -10.68 -1.08 -4.95
N TYR A 127 -10.26 0.14 -4.60
CA TYR A 127 -9.50 0.41 -3.37
C TYR A 127 -10.29 0.18 -2.07
N PRO A 128 -11.60 0.47 -1.98
CA PRO A 128 -12.39 0.07 -0.81
C PRO A 128 -12.39 -1.44 -0.58
N LEU A 129 -12.51 -2.25 -1.65
CA LEU A 129 -12.39 -3.71 -1.56
C LEU A 129 -11.01 -4.12 -1.07
N TYR A 130 -9.94 -3.52 -1.61
CA TYR A 130 -8.58 -3.79 -1.14
C TYR A 130 -8.45 -3.53 0.37
N LYS A 131 -8.90 -2.36 0.86
CA LYS A 131 -8.83 -2.03 2.30
C LYS A 131 -9.66 -2.97 3.17
N GLN A 132 -10.88 -3.29 2.75
CA GLN A 132 -11.74 -4.24 3.46
C GLN A 132 -11.09 -5.62 3.54
N TRP A 133 -10.60 -6.11 2.40
CA TRP A 133 -9.90 -7.39 2.34
C TRP A 133 -8.72 -7.37 3.30
N ARG A 134 -7.82 -6.38 3.22
CA ARG A 134 -6.61 -6.27 4.07
C ARG A 134 -6.89 -6.16 5.57
N ALA A 135 -8.01 -5.55 5.94
CA ALA A 135 -8.42 -5.45 7.34
C ALA A 135 -9.05 -6.75 7.88
N ALA A 136 -9.60 -7.60 7.01
CA ALA A 136 -10.21 -8.86 7.41
C ALA A 136 -9.17 -9.89 7.88
N ASN A 137 -9.59 -10.84 8.72
CA ASN A 137 -8.80 -12.01 9.04
C ASN A 137 -8.61 -12.88 7.79
N GLU A 138 -7.38 -13.37 7.55
CA GLU A 138 -7.05 -14.12 6.34
C GLU A 138 -7.76 -15.48 6.26
N GLU A 139 -7.90 -16.17 7.39
CA GLU A 139 -8.49 -17.51 7.48
C GLU A 139 -10.01 -17.50 7.28
N THR A 140 -10.68 -16.41 7.68
CA THR A 140 -12.14 -16.29 7.64
C THR A 140 -12.66 -15.43 6.48
N TRP A 141 -11.78 -14.86 5.66
CA TRP A 141 -12.19 -14.07 4.51
C TRP A 141 -12.94 -14.92 3.47
N GLN A 142 -14.22 -14.61 3.30
CA GLN A 142 -15.09 -15.25 2.32
C GLN A 142 -15.72 -14.19 1.41
N PRO A 143 -15.26 -14.09 0.16
CA PRO A 143 -15.81 -13.08 -0.73
C PRO A 143 -17.19 -13.46 -1.28
N GLY A 144 -18.06 -12.47 -1.45
CA GLY A 144 -19.38 -12.64 -2.06
C GLY A 144 -19.41 -12.58 -3.60
N PHE A 145 -18.26 -12.49 -4.25
CA PHE A 145 -18.13 -12.44 -5.71
C PHE A 145 -17.75 -13.80 -6.30
N ARG A 146 -17.84 -13.90 -7.63
CA ARG A 146 -17.57 -15.13 -8.37
C ARG A 146 -16.15 -15.64 -8.10
N ALA A 147 -16.04 -16.96 -7.91
CA ALA A 147 -14.74 -17.62 -7.77
C ALA A 147 -13.88 -17.40 -9.02
N ALA A 148 -12.57 -17.21 -8.83
CA ALA A 148 -11.63 -17.20 -9.94
C ALA A 148 -11.36 -18.61 -10.47
N ASP A 149 -11.21 -19.57 -9.55
CA ASP A 149 -10.93 -20.96 -9.90
C ASP A 149 -12.12 -21.58 -10.64
N GLY A 150 -11.85 -22.22 -11.78
CA GLY A 150 -12.88 -22.80 -12.65
C GLY A 150 -13.58 -21.79 -13.57
N ASP A 151 -13.28 -20.49 -13.44
CA ASP A 151 -13.67 -19.46 -14.40
C ASP A 151 -12.46 -19.08 -15.27
N LEU A 152 -12.56 -19.33 -16.58
CA LEU A 152 -11.47 -19.07 -17.54
C LEU A 152 -11.00 -17.60 -17.52
N ALA A 153 -11.92 -16.64 -17.50
CA ALA A 153 -11.59 -15.22 -17.57
C ALA A 153 -10.93 -14.76 -16.25
N ARG A 154 -11.49 -15.16 -15.11
CA ARG A 154 -10.96 -14.74 -13.80
C ARG A 154 -9.67 -15.47 -13.44
N SER A 155 -9.54 -16.74 -13.81
CA SER A 155 -8.28 -17.49 -13.69
C SER A 155 -7.17 -16.82 -14.53
N ALA A 156 -7.48 -16.33 -15.74
CA ALA A 156 -6.53 -15.59 -16.55
C ALA A 156 -6.07 -14.27 -15.90
N VAL A 157 -6.96 -13.57 -15.18
CA VAL A 157 -6.58 -12.37 -14.42
C VAL A 157 -5.61 -12.72 -13.27
N VAL A 158 -5.85 -13.82 -12.56
CA VAL A 158 -4.92 -14.29 -11.52
C VAL A 158 -3.57 -14.62 -12.13
N GLN A 159 -3.55 -15.31 -13.27
CA GLN A 159 -2.30 -15.60 -13.99
C GLN A 159 -1.61 -14.31 -14.47
N ALA A 160 -2.35 -13.33 -14.95
CA ALA A 160 -1.79 -12.03 -15.32
C ALA A 160 -1.10 -11.33 -14.14
N SER A 161 -1.63 -11.48 -12.91
CA SER A 161 -0.97 -10.97 -11.70
C SER A 161 0.38 -11.65 -11.40
N ARG A 162 0.48 -12.95 -11.69
CA ARG A 162 1.73 -13.72 -11.57
C ARG A 162 2.73 -13.32 -12.64
N ASP A 163 2.27 -13.22 -13.88
CA ASP A 163 3.09 -12.84 -15.03
C ASP A 163 3.61 -11.40 -14.91
N PHE A 164 2.82 -10.49 -14.33
CA PHE A 164 3.26 -9.12 -14.02
C PHE A 164 4.51 -9.13 -13.14
N ILE A 165 4.51 -9.90 -12.06
CA ILE A 165 5.68 -10.02 -11.17
C ILE A 165 6.85 -10.69 -11.88
N ALA A 166 6.61 -11.78 -12.60
CA ALA A 166 7.65 -12.49 -13.35
C ALA A 166 8.35 -11.59 -14.39
N LYS A 167 7.66 -10.56 -14.91
CA LYS A 167 8.22 -9.56 -15.82
C LYS A 167 8.85 -8.37 -15.08
N LEU A 168 8.25 -7.93 -13.97
CA LEU A 168 8.71 -6.76 -13.23
C LEU A 168 10.04 -7.04 -12.52
N GLU A 169 10.17 -8.19 -11.86
CA GLU A 169 11.35 -8.56 -11.08
C GLU A 169 12.67 -8.49 -11.87
N PRO A 170 12.79 -9.05 -13.10
CA PRO A 170 14.02 -8.89 -13.88
C PRO A 170 14.29 -7.45 -14.31
N LEU A 171 13.26 -6.67 -14.66
CA LEU A 171 13.44 -5.25 -15.02
C LEU A 171 14.00 -4.42 -13.84
N LEU A 172 13.52 -4.71 -12.63
CA LEU A 172 14.02 -4.10 -11.40
C LEU A 172 15.42 -4.64 -11.03
N GLY A 173 15.64 -5.95 -11.21
CA GLY A 173 16.91 -6.62 -10.96
C GLY A 173 18.06 -6.09 -11.82
N ASP A 174 17.79 -5.76 -13.10
CA ASP A 174 18.76 -5.12 -14.01
C ASP A 174 19.26 -3.75 -13.50
N ASN A 175 18.48 -3.10 -12.62
CA ASN A 175 18.82 -1.83 -11.97
C ASN A 175 19.41 -2.02 -10.56
N GLY A 176 19.60 -3.26 -10.10
CA GLY A 176 20.12 -3.57 -8.76
C GLY A 176 19.10 -3.45 -7.63
N VAL A 177 17.79 -3.43 -7.95
CA VAL A 177 16.74 -3.44 -6.93
C VAL A 177 16.70 -4.81 -6.24
N PRO A 178 16.83 -4.89 -4.91
CA PRO A 178 16.61 -6.14 -4.20
C PRO A 178 15.13 -6.51 -4.24
N ILE A 179 14.78 -7.68 -4.76
CA ILE A 179 13.39 -8.11 -4.85
C ILE A 179 12.89 -8.60 -3.48
N ARG A 180 12.26 -7.68 -2.74
CA ARG A 180 11.58 -7.92 -1.46
C ARG A 180 10.33 -7.06 -1.39
N TYR A 181 9.31 -7.56 -0.70
CA TYR A 181 8.01 -6.91 -0.63
C TYR A 181 7.79 -6.21 0.74
N PRO A 182 7.05 -5.09 0.76
CA PRO A 182 6.41 -4.44 -0.38
C PRO A 182 7.44 -3.72 -1.27
N LEU A 183 7.20 -3.74 -2.59
CA LEU A 183 7.92 -2.86 -3.51
C LEU A 183 7.10 -1.59 -3.66
N ILE A 184 7.71 -0.45 -3.34
CA ILE A 184 7.12 0.87 -3.49
C ILE A 184 7.78 1.56 -4.67
N ILE A 185 7.01 1.99 -5.65
CA ILE A 185 7.49 2.63 -6.87
C ILE A 185 6.82 3.99 -7.03
N TRP A 186 7.61 5.04 -7.20
CA TRP A 186 7.12 6.42 -7.40
C TRP A 186 8.04 7.17 -8.35
N ARG A 187 7.64 8.37 -8.75
CA ARG A 187 8.53 9.33 -9.43
C ARG A 187 9.04 10.35 -8.44
N ASP A 188 10.35 10.61 -8.47
CA ASP A 188 10.93 11.70 -7.69
C ASP A 188 10.63 13.07 -8.33
N GLY A 189 11.05 14.15 -7.65
CA GLY A 189 10.87 15.52 -8.14
C GLY A 189 11.54 15.82 -9.49
N THR A 190 12.44 14.94 -9.97
CA THR A 190 13.09 15.01 -11.29
C THR A 190 12.47 14.06 -12.32
N GLN A 191 11.32 13.47 -12.00
CA GLN A 191 10.57 12.51 -12.82
C GLN A 191 11.26 11.16 -13.07
N HIS A 192 12.33 10.83 -12.33
CA HIS A 192 12.93 9.49 -12.40
C HIS A 192 12.13 8.51 -11.55
N ILE A 193 11.97 7.28 -12.06
CA ILE A 193 11.38 6.21 -11.27
C ILE A 193 12.34 5.83 -10.13
N ARG A 194 11.83 5.85 -8.90
CA ARG A 194 12.52 5.33 -7.72
C ARG A 194 11.78 4.13 -7.15
N VAL A 195 12.54 3.19 -6.63
CA VAL A 195 12.02 1.93 -6.10
C VAL A 195 12.60 1.66 -4.73
N CYS A 196 11.72 1.39 -3.77
CA CYS A 196 12.06 0.92 -2.43
C CYS A 196 11.54 -0.50 -2.23
N ALA A 197 12.43 -1.43 -1.91
CA ALA A 197 12.06 -2.74 -1.38
C ALA A 197 11.85 -2.62 0.13
N CYS A 198 10.80 -1.89 0.50
CA CYS A 198 10.50 -1.33 1.82
C CYS A 198 10.12 -2.41 2.86
N SER A 199 10.94 -3.43 3.02
CA SER A 199 10.77 -4.52 3.98
C SER A 199 11.28 -4.17 5.38
N ASP A 200 11.82 -2.96 5.59
CA ASP A 200 12.39 -2.48 6.85
C ASP A 200 12.05 -1.01 7.07
N GLU A 201 11.63 -0.64 8.29
CA GLU A 201 11.17 0.70 8.65
C GLU A 201 12.21 1.79 8.40
N ARG A 202 13.51 1.46 8.42
CA ARG A 202 14.59 2.40 8.09
C ARG A 202 14.44 2.97 6.69
N MET A 203 13.80 2.25 5.77
CA MET A 203 13.63 2.71 4.39
C MET A 203 12.44 3.66 4.20
N TYR A 204 11.46 3.68 5.12
CA TYR A 204 10.15 4.29 4.85
C TYR A 204 10.24 5.81 4.69
N HIS A 205 11.17 6.44 5.41
CA HIS A 205 11.36 7.89 5.35
C HIS A 205 11.74 8.39 3.96
N TYR A 206 12.50 7.61 3.18
CA TYR A 206 12.88 8.04 1.83
C TYR A 206 11.67 8.27 0.92
N VAL A 207 10.66 7.40 1.00
CA VAL A 207 9.42 7.56 0.23
C VAL A 207 8.66 8.80 0.71
N ARG A 208 8.58 8.99 2.03
CA ARG A 208 7.89 10.14 2.61
C ARG A 208 8.56 11.46 2.24
N ASP A 209 9.89 11.52 2.34
CA ASP A 209 10.66 12.72 2.09
C ASP A 209 10.54 13.15 0.62
N ASP A 210 10.63 12.19 -0.31
CA ASP A 210 10.46 12.44 -1.75
C ASP A 210 9.05 12.90 -2.11
N LEU A 211 8.03 12.35 -1.44
CA LEU A 211 6.62 12.68 -1.70
C LEU A 211 6.06 13.77 -0.78
N HIS A 212 6.91 14.36 0.07
CA HIS A 212 6.53 15.34 1.08
C HIS A 212 5.40 14.87 2.04
N ALA A 213 5.35 13.57 2.33
CA ALA A 213 4.42 13.00 3.28
C ALA A 213 4.87 13.25 4.73
N PRO A 214 3.94 13.45 5.68
CA PRO A 214 4.29 13.73 7.06
C PRO A 214 4.91 12.52 7.75
N SER A 215 5.88 12.74 8.66
CA SER A 215 6.49 11.67 9.45
C SER A 215 5.54 11.09 10.51
N LYS A 216 4.58 11.89 10.96
CA LYS A 216 3.52 11.55 11.91
C LYS A 216 2.21 12.18 11.44
N LEU A 217 1.10 11.47 11.62
CA LEU A 217 -0.21 12.08 11.46
C LEU A 217 -0.46 13.00 12.66
N GLU A 218 -0.65 14.30 12.41
CA GLU A 218 -1.02 15.24 13.46
C GLU A 218 -2.41 14.89 14.01
N GLY A 219 -2.52 14.72 15.33
CA GLY A 219 -3.80 14.55 16.01
C GLY A 219 -4.64 13.37 15.53
N ALA A 220 -4.20 12.12 15.77
CA ALA A 220 -5.07 10.94 15.76
C ALA A 220 -6.10 10.99 16.91
N GLN A 221 -6.90 12.06 16.97
CA GLN A 221 -8.21 12.02 17.56
C GLN A 221 -9.07 11.30 16.53
N ALA A 222 -9.53 10.09 16.85
CA ALA A 222 -10.64 9.50 16.12
C ALA A 222 -11.71 10.59 15.98
N PRO A 223 -12.25 10.87 14.77
CA PRO A 223 -13.36 11.79 14.66
C PRO A 223 -14.47 11.19 15.52
N ALA A 224 -14.73 11.80 16.66
CA ALA A 224 -15.97 11.58 17.37
C ALA A 224 -17.04 11.96 16.36
N LEU A 225 -17.75 10.95 15.87
CA LEU A 225 -19.01 11.11 15.17
C LEU A 225 -19.87 11.99 16.07
N LYS A 226 -19.87 13.30 15.82
CA LYS A 226 -20.92 14.19 16.30
C LYS A 226 -22.16 13.76 15.53
N ILE A 227 -22.87 12.79 16.09
CA ILE A 227 -24.28 12.63 15.80
C ILE A 227 -24.92 13.88 16.40
N GLU A 228 -25.00 14.94 15.59
CA GLU A 228 -25.97 16.00 15.82
C GLU A 228 -27.34 15.34 15.68
N ALA A 229 -27.90 14.96 16.83
CA ALA A 229 -29.29 14.64 16.93
C ALA A 229 -30.08 15.90 16.52
N GLN A 230 -30.59 15.92 15.28
CA GLN A 230 -31.71 16.76 14.94
C GLN A 230 -32.89 16.32 15.80
N ALA A 231 -33.03 16.97 16.95
CA ALA A 231 -34.26 16.92 17.73
C ALA A 231 -35.33 17.65 16.90
N THR A 232 -36.16 16.86 16.24
CA THR A 232 -37.48 17.24 15.77
C THR A 232 -38.19 18.06 16.84
N ALA A 233 -38.60 19.27 16.46
CA ALA A 233 -39.47 20.12 17.24
C ALA A 233 -40.72 19.34 17.65
N ALA A 234 -40.82 19.03 18.95
CA ALA A 234 -42.06 18.60 19.57
C ALA A 234 -42.86 19.85 19.92
N ALA A 235 -44.11 19.83 19.46
CA ALA A 235 -45.11 20.87 19.58
C ALA A 235 -45.28 21.39 21.02
N GLU A 236 -45.46 22.71 21.11
CA GLU A 236 -45.88 23.43 22.30
C GLU A 236 -47.22 22.89 22.81
N THR A 237 -47.19 22.41 24.06
CA THR A 237 -48.36 22.36 24.93
C THR A 237 -48.74 23.80 25.31
N VAL A 238 -49.85 24.30 24.77
CA VAL A 238 -50.64 25.34 25.43
C VAL A 238 -51.91 24.69 25.96
N ALA A 239 -52.05 24.78 27.28
CA ALA A 239 -53.18 24.28 28.03
C ALA A 239 -54.45 25.08 27.74
N SER A 240 -55.56 24.33 27.71
CA SER A 240 -56.94 24.66 28.03
C SER A 240 -57.29 26.12 28.33
N ASP A 241 -58.22 26.68 27.55
CA ASP A 241 -59.35 27.35 28.17
C ASP A 241 -60.66 27.21 27.36
N SER A 242 -61.71 27.11 28.15
CA SER A 242 -63.14 26.92 27.94
C SER A 242 -63.83 27.63 26.76
N ALA A 243 -64.82 26.96 26.13
CA ALA A 243 -66.24 27.36 26.15
C ALA A 243 -67.12 26.59 25.15
N SER A 244 -68.22 26.10 25.70
CA SER A 244 -69.43 25.53 25.12
C SER A 244 -70.01 26.27 23.89
N ALA A 245 -70.49 25.53 22.88
CA ALA A 245 -71.70 25.85 22.12
C ALA A 245 -72.11 24.72 21.14
N THR A 246 -73.16 23.99 21.52
CA THR A 246 -74.31 23.62 20.67
C THR A 246 -74.11 23.23 19.20
N GLY A 247 -74.44 21.98 18.89
CA GLY A 247 -75.67 21.69 18.16
C GLY A 247 -75.60 21.47 16.64
N ASN A 248 -76.02 20.26 16.27
CA ASN A 248 -76.94 19.92 15.17
C ASN A 248 -76.43 19.63 13.74
N TYR A 249 -76.66 18.35 13.39
CA TYR A 249 -77.45 17.85 12.25
C TYR A 249 -76.85 17.81 10.84
N GLY A 250 -76.79 16.58 10.31
CA GLY A 250 -76.98 16.29 8.88
C GLY A 250 -76.31 14.98 8.42
N PRO A 251 -77.05 13.87 8.28
CA PRO A 251 -76.59 12.71 7.51
C PRO A 251 -77.08 12.76 6.06
N ASP A 252 -76.21 12.31 5.16
CA ASP A 252 -76.42 11.59 3.91
C ASP A 252 -77.36 12.10 2.78
N SER A 253 -76.81 11.96 1.58
CA SER A 253 -77.44 11.43 0.36
C SER A 253 -78.38 12.32 -0.48
N ARG A 254 -77.84 12.93 -1.54
CA ARG A 254 -78.05 12.61 -2.97
C ARG A 254 -77.39 13.66 -3.86
#